data_AF-A0A1I4QNM3-F1
#
_entry.id   AF-A0A1I4QNM3-F1
#
_cell.length_a   1.000
_cell.length_b   1.000
_cell.length_c   1.000
_cell.angle_alpha   90.00
_cell.angle_beta   90.00
_cell.angle_gamma   90.00
#
_symmetry.space_group_name_H-M   'P 1'
#
loop_
_entity.id
_entity.type
_entity.pdbx_description
1 polymer ?
#
loop_
_entity_poly.entity_id
_entity_poly.type
_entity_poly.pdbx_seq_one_letter_code
_entity_poly.pdbx_strand_id
1 'polypeptide(L)' 'MAFIMVDDMQIPAGKYENVEDAKQAATHKDVIVRDNDEQIWVVDEENYPKIEPLGYTMVTE' A
#
# COMPACT_ATOMS: atom_id res chain seq x y z
N MET A 1 -7.96 -0.54 11.20
CA MET A 1 -7.99 -0.32 9.73
C MET A 1 -7.27 0.99 9.50
N ALA A 2 -6.20 0.96 8.69
CA ALA A 2 -5.48 2.17 8.30
C ALA A 2 -6.01 2.65 6.95
N PHE A 3 -5.73 3.91 6.61
CA PHE A 3 -6.16 4.51 5.35
C PHE A 3 -5.04 5.42 4.85
N ILE A 4 -4.79 5.36 3.55
CA ILE A 4 -3.95 6.35 2.87
C ILE A 4 -4.88 7.48 2.45
N MET A 5 -4.62 8.70 2.94
CA MET A 5 -5.33 9.89 2.48
C MET A 5 -4.70 10.39 1.19
N VAL A 6 -5.50 10.44 0.13
CA VAL A 6 -5.11 10.88 -1.21
C VAL A 6 -5.99 12.05 -1.61
N ASP A 7 -5.48 13.27 -1.48
CA ASP A 7 -6.23 14.50 -1.77
C ASP A 7 -7.54 14.59 -0.95
N ASP A 8 -8.70 14.26 -1.53
CA ASP A 8 -10.01 14.16 -0.86
C ASP A 8 -10.51 12.70 -0.70
N MET A 9 -9.75 11.71 -1.17
CA MET A 9 -10.09 10.29 -1.17
C MET A 9 -9.42 9.53 -0.02
N GLN A 10 -10.18 8.63 0.63
CA GLN A 10 -9.65 7.66 1.59
C GLN A 10 -9.47 6.31 0.91
N ILE A 11 -8.22 5.89 0.74
CA ILE A 11 -7.89 4.58 0.20
C ILE A 11 -7.73 3.60 1.37
N PRO A 12 -8.51 2.50 1.42
CA PRO A 12 -8.32 1.48 2.43
C PRO A 12 -6.95 0.81 2.22
N ALA A 13 -6.14 0.79 3.29
CA ALA A 13 -4.79 0.25 3.24
C ALA A 13 -4.45 -0.44 4.57
N GLY A 14 -3.70 -1.55 4.49
CA GLY A 14 -3.06 -2.13 5.67
C GLY A 14 -1.66 -1.53 5.82
N LYS A 15 -1.33 -1.02 7.01
CA LYS A 15 0.03 -0.57 7.33
C LYS A 15 0.77 -1.67 8.07
N TYR A 16 2.00 -1.95 7.65
CA TYR A 16 2.82 -3.03 8.19
C TYR A 16 4.22 -2.52 8.52
N GLU A 17 4.85 -3.18 9.49
CA GLU A 17 6.23 -2.86 9.86
C GLU A 17 7.25 -3.45 8.88
N ASN A 18 6.92 -4.61 8.28
CA ASN A 18 7.82 -5.34 7.40
C ASN A 18 7.09 -5.95 6.20
N VAL A 19 7.83 -6.21 5.12
CA VAL A 19 7.31 -6.82 3.89
C VAL A 19 6.78 -8.23 4.12
N GLU A 20 7.37 -9.00 5.03
CA GLU A 20 6.92 -10.36 5.33
C GLU A 20 5.49 -10.38 5.89
N ASP A 21 5.18 -9.51 6.85
CA ASP A 21 3.84 -9.41 7.45
C ASP A 21 2.82 -8.91 6.42
N ALA A 22 3.22 -7.92 5.61
CA ALA A 22 2.44 -7.43 4.49
C ALA A 22 2.14 -8.54 3.47
N LYS A 23 3.10 -9.41 3.14
CA LYS A 23 2.90 -10.57 2.24
C LYS A 23 1.94 -11.61 2.82
N GLN A 24 1.98 -11.84 4.13
CA GLN A 24 1.06 -12.77 4.78
C GLN A 24 -0.38 -12.24 4.81
N ALA A 25 -0.55 -10.92 4.90
CA ALA A 25 -1.85 -10.28 4.94
C ALA A 25 -2.41 -9.94 3.54
N ALA A 26 -1.54 -9.71 2.55
CA ALA A 26 -1.91 -9.43 1.18
C ALA A 26 -2.62 -10.64 0.55
N THR A 27 -3.77 -10.38 -0.06
CA THR A 27 -4.50 -11.34 -0.88
C THR A 27 -4.07 -11.25 -2.34
N HIS A 28 -4.62 -12.10 -3.21
CA HIS A 28 -4.31 -12.11 -4.65
C HIS A 28 -4.59 -10.80 -5.40
N LYS A 29 -5.42 -9.92 -4.85
CA LYS A 29 -5.74 -8.61 -5.41
C LYS A 29 -5.00 -7.47 -4.73
N ASP A 30 -4.25 -7.77 -3.68
CA ASP A 30 -3.51 -6.76 -2.96
C ASP A 30 -2.09 -6.64 -3.52
N VAL A 31 -1.60 -5.41 -3.54
CA VAL A 31 -0.23 -5.07 -3.88
C VAL A 31 0.45 -4.41 -2.68
N ILE A 32 1.70 -4.80 -2.50
CA ILE A 32 2.54 -4.26 -1.45
C ILE A 32 3.27 -3.05 -2.02
N VAL A 33 3.19 -1.94 -1.32
CA VAL A 33 3.80 -0.68 -1.70
C VAL A 33 4.64 -0.14 -0.55
N ARG A 34 5.66 0.62 -0.91
CA ARG A 34 6.49 1.37 0.02
C ARG A 34 6.29 2.86 -0.21
N ASP A 35 6.02 3.60 0.86
CA ASP A 35 5.88 5.05 0.81
C ASP A 35 7.22 5.79 0.98
N ASN A 36 7.23 7.12 0.89
CA ASN A 36 8.43 7.95 0.97
C ASN A 36 9.15 7.86 2.34
N ASP A 37 8.44 7.55 3.42
CA ASP A 37 8.98 7.32 4.76
C ASP A 37 9.43 5.86 4.97
N GLU A 38 9.64 5.11 3.88
CA GLU A 38 10.04 3.69 3.87
C GLU A 38 9.04 2.72 4.54
N GLN A 39 7.82 3.17 4.84
CA GLN A 39 6.84 2.31 5.49
C GLN A 39 6.15 1.42 4.46
N ILE A 40 5.78 0.22 4.92
CA ILE A 40 5.15 -0.79 4.07
C ILE A 40 3.64 -0.70 4.20
N TRP A 41 2.98 -0.67 3.05
CA TRP A 41 1.54 -0.66 2.96
C TRP A 41 1.07 -1.76 2.02
N VAL A 42 -0.12 -2.26 2.30
CA VAL A 42 -0.85 -3.18 1.42
C VAL A 42 -2.09 -2.46 0.98
N VAL A 43 -2.25 -2.33 -0.33
CA VAL A 43 -3.42 -1.73 -0.94
C VAL A 43 -3.94 -2.65 -2.02
N ASP A 44 -5.23 -2.55 -2.31
CA ASP A 44 -5.79 -3.28 -3.45
C ASP A 44 -5.16 -2.77 -4.78
N GLU A 45 -4.93 -3.66 -5.74
CA GLU A 45 -4.35 -3.37 -7.05
C GLU A 45 -5.10 -2.26 -7.78
N GLU A 46 -6.43 -2.16 -7.58
CA GLU A 46 -7.27 -1.13 -8.20
C GLU A 46 -7.00 0.28 -7.61
N ASN A 47 -6.40 0.35 -6.43
CA ASN A 47 -6.07 1.59 -5.75
C ASN A 47 -4.60 2.01 -5.92
N TYR A 48 -3.71 1.08 -6.26
CA TYR A 48 -2.31 1.37 -6.56
C TYR A 48 -2.10 2.55 -7.53
N PRO A 49 -2.73 2.60 -8.73
CA PRO A 49 -2.51 3.70 -9.67
C PRO A 49 -2.96 5.08 -9.13
N LYS A 50 -3.74 5.11 -8.05
CA LYS A 50 -4.17 6.35 -7.38
C LYS A 50 -3.10 6.88 -6.42
N ILE A 51 -2.29 6.00 -5.83
CA ILE A 51 -1.24 6.34 -4.87
C ILE A 51 0.17 6.37 -5.49
N GLU A 52 0.39 5.66 -6.60
CA GLU A 52 1.64 5.69 -7.38
C GLU A 52 2.15 7.13 -7.65
N PRO A 53 1.33 8.08 -8.15
CA PRO A 53 1.79 9.45 -8.38
C PRO A 53 2.13 10.24 -7.10
N LEU A 54 1.80 9.73 -5.91
CA LEU A 54 2.16 10.35 -4.63
C LEU A 54 3.54 9.89 -4.11
N GLY A 55 4.25 9.04 -4.87
CA GLY A 55 5.55 8.50 -4.48
C GLY A 55 5.48 7.15 -3.77
N TYR A 56 4.35 6.45 -3.86
CA TYR A 56 4.27 5.05 -3.44
C TYR A 56 4.86 4.16 -4.53
N THR A 57 5.71 3.23 -4.13
CA THR A 57 6.44 2.35 -5.05
C THR A 57 6.07 0.90 -4.79
N MET A 58 5.70 0.15 -5.82
CA MET A 58 5.38 -1.28 -5.66
C MET A 58 6.63 -2.08 -5.26
N VAL A 59 6.49 -2.90 -4.22
CA VAL A 59 7.53 -3.83 -3.76
C VAL A 59 7.32 -5.16 -4.49
N THR A 60 8.08 -5.37 -5.57
CA THR A 60 8.10 -6.61 -6.35
C THR A 60 9.31 -7.45 -5.94
N GLU A 61 9.19 -8.15 -4.81
CA GLU A 61 10.20 -9.15 -4.36
C GLU A 61 9.64 -10.56 -4.38
#